data_AF-A0A7L2F3Y0-F1
#
_entry.id   AF-A0A7L2F3Y0-F1
#
_cell.length_a   1.000
_cell.length_b   1.000
_cell.length_c   1.000
_cell.angle_alpha   90.00
_cell.angle_beta   90.00
_cell.angle_gamma   90.00
#
_symmetry.space_group_name_H-M   'P 1'
#
loop_
_entity.id
_entity.type
_entity.pdbx_description
1 polymer ?
#
loop_
_entity_poly.entity_id
_entity_poly.type
_entity_poly.pdbx_seq_one_letter_code
_entity_poly.pdbx_strand_id
1 'polypeptide(L)'
;ISGSVPEDIVEDIKVRTCFVSDLQRGLKIQAAKFNIDGSAQRPSPPPDVDYPLDGEKILHVVGPIRDSVVEILFEQDNEETSVATLILDSLVQCPIDTRKQLAENLVVIGGTAMLPGFLHRLMAEIRHLVEKPKYKEALATKTFRIHTPPAKSNCVAWLGGAIFGALQDILGSRSVSKEYYSQTGRIPDWCCLNNPPLEMMFDVGKAPPPLMKRAFSTEK
;
A
#
# COMPACT_ATOMS: atom_id res chain seq x y z
N ILE A 1 28.86 1.48 -23.92
CA ILE A 1 27.53 1.32 -24.55
C ILE A 1 26.50 1.59 -23.46
N SER A 2 26.03 2.83 -23.33
CA SER A 2 24.99 3.21 -22.39
C SER A 2 23.62 2.84 -22.97
N GLY A 3 23.32 1.54 -23.00
CA GLY A 3 21.97 1.07 -23.30
C GLY A 3 21.17 1.09 -22.00
N SER A 4 20.14 1.94 -21.92
CA SER A 4 19.18 1.88 -20.83
C SER A 4 18.44 0.54 -20.91
N VAL A 5 18.35 -0.19 -19.80
CA VAL A 5 17.48 -1.37 -19.71
C VAL A 5 16.03 -0.88 -19.76
N PRO A 6 15.16 -1.46 -20.62
CA PRO A 6 13.73 -1.17 -20.67
C PRO A 6 13.03 -1.32 -19.31
N GLU A 7 12.03 -0.48 -19.03
CA GLU A 7 11.33 -0.46 -17.73
C GLU A 7 10.60 -1.76 -17.40
N ASP A 8 10.02 -2.41 -18.40
CA ASP A 8 9.34 -3.71 -18.27
C ASP A 8 10.30 -4.82 -17.84
N ILE A 9 11.54 -4.79 -18.36
CA ILE A 9 12.60 -5.70 -17.93
C ILE A 9 13.02 -5.39 -16.48
N VAL A 10 13.18 -4.12 -16.12
CA VAL A 10 13.50 -3.73 -14.74
C VAL A 10 12.39 -4.16 -13.77
N GLU A 11 11.13 -4.08 -14.19
CA GLU A 11 10.00 -4.57 -13.42
C GLU A 11 10.05 -6.09 -13.23
N ASP A 12 10.32 -6.86 -14.30
CA ASP A 12 10.44 -8.32 -14.21
C ASP A 12 11.64 -8.75 -13.33
N ILE A 13 12.78 -8.06 -13.44
CA ILE A 13 13.92 -8.25 -12.53
C ILE A 13 13.50 -8.00 -11.08
N LYS A 14 12.79 -6.90 -10.81
CA LYS A 14 12.31 -6.56 -9.46
C LYS A 14 11.37 -7.64 -8.91
N VAL A 15 10.42 -8.12 -9.71
CA VAL A 15 9.46 -9.15 -9.28
C VAL A 15 10.14 -10.49 -9.01
N ARG A 16 11.12 -10.88 -9.83
CA ARG A 16 11.79 -12.18 -9.72
C ARG A 16 12.92 -12.22 -8.70
N THR A 17 13.64 -11.11 -8.52
CA THR A 17 14.90 -11.12 -7.79
C THR A 17 14.85 -10.37 -6.47
N CYS A 18 14.02 -9.32 -6.34
CA CYS A 18 13.98 -8.52 -5.12
C CYS A 18 13.08 -9.14 -4.04
N PHE A 19 13.43 -8.90 -2.79
CA PHE A 19 12.67 -9.36 -1.63
C PHE A 19 12.83 -8.37 -0.48
N VAL A 20 11.94 -8.45 0.49
CA VAL A 20 11.96 -7.56 1.64
C VAL A 20 12.74 -8.22 2.77
N SER A 21 13.77 -7.53 3.26
CA SER A 21 14.53 -7.97 4.44
C SER A 21 13.72 -7.82 5.72
N ASP A 22 13.98 -8.68 6.71
CA ASP A 22 13.44 -8.49 8.06
C ASP A 22 13.96 -7.20 8.72
N LEU A 23 13.32 -6.78 9.82
CA LEU A 23 13.67 -5.54 10.52
C LEU A 23 15.12 -5.52 11.00
N GLN A 24 15.62 -6.62 11.57
CA GLN A 24 16.96 -6.66 12.15
C GLN A 24 18.04 -6.55 11.06
N ARG A 25 17.83 -7.23 9.94
CA ARG A 25 18.69 -7.14 8.77
C ARG A 25 18.63 -5.75 8.14
N GLY A 26 17.43 -5.17 7.99
CA GLY A 26 17.23 -3.81 7.48
C GLY A 26 18.00 -2.77 8.29
N LEU A 27 17.86 -2.80 9.62
CA LEU A 27 18.60 -1.90 10.53
C LEU A 27 20.13 -2.04 10.38
N LYS A 28 20.65 -3.26 10.20
CA LYS A 28 22.09 -3.46 9.94
C LYS A 28 22.53 -2.94 8.57
N ILE A 29 21.69 -3.07 7.54
CA ILE A 29 21.96 -2.51 6.22
C ILE A 29 22.01 -0.98 6.29
N GLN A 30 21.05 -0.35 6.98
CA GLN A 30 21.00 1.10 7.19
C GLN A 30 22.22 1.59 7.99
N ALA A 31 22.58 0.92 9.09
CA ALA A 31 23.77 1.27 9.87
C ALA A 31 25.06 1.15 9.05
N ALA A 32 25.18 0.11 8.22
CA ALA A 32 26.35 -0.08 7.35
C ALA A 32 26.45 0.96 6.21
N LYS A 33 25.33 1.55 5.76
CA LYS A 33 25.33 2.63 4.75
C LYS A 33 26.02 3.90 5.27
N PHE A 34 25.85 4.22 6.55
CA PHE A 34 26.40 5.43 7.19
C PHE A 34 27.54 5.11 8.17
N ASN A 35 28.39 4.15 7.82
CA ASN A 35 29.47 3.64 8.68
C ASN A 35 30.69 4.58 8.73
N ILE A 36 30.56 5.72 9.41
CA ILE A 36 31.62 6.75 9.52
C ILE A 36 32.81 6.26 10.37
N ASP A 37 32.56 5.42 11.38
CA ASP A 37 33.55 4.96 12.36
C ASP A 37 34.09 3.54 12.09
N GLY A 38 33.60 2.87 11.04
CA GLY A 38 33.99 1.51 10.69
C GLY A 38 33.36 0.42 11.56
N SER A 39 32.50 0.77 12.53
CA SER A 39 31.91 -0.16 13.49
C SER A 39 30.79 -1.03 12.92
N ALA A 40 30.06 -0.53 11.91
CA ALA A 40 28.88 -1.20 11.37
C ALA A 40 29.20 -2.07 10.16
N GLN A 41 29.12 -3.39 10.33
CA GLN A 41 29.31 -4.34 9.23
C GLN A 41 27.99 -4.68 8.54
N ARG A 42 28.01 -4.64 7.21
CA ARG A 42 26.89 -5.10 6.39
C ARG A 42 26.66 -6.60 6.62
N PRO A 43 25.41 -7.06 6.79
CA PRO A 43 25.13 -8.49 6.87
C PRO A 43 25.55 -9.21 5.59
N SER A 44 25.79 -10.52 5.68
CA SER A 44 26.12 -11.35 4.50
C SER A 44 25.05 -11.15 3.41
N PRO A 45 25.45 -10.74 2.19
CA PRO A 45 24.49 -10.45 1.14
C PRO A 45 23.77 -11.73 0.70
N PRO A 46 22.56 -11.61 0.13
CA PRO A 46 21.93 -12.75 -0.55
C PRO A 46 22.79 -13.17 -1.76
N PRO A 47 22.56 -14.36 -2.32
CA PRO A 47 23.30 -14.80 -3.51
C PRO A 47 23.07 -13.88 -4.71
N ASP A 48 24.03 -13.83 -5.62
CA ASP A 48 23.87 -13.18 -6.92
C ASP A 48 22.90 -13.99 -7.80
N VAL A 49 22.25 -13.33 -8.75
CA VAL A 49 21.32 -13.97 -9.70
C VAL A 49 21.63 -13.52 -11.11
N ASP A 50 21.78 -14.49 -12.00
CA ASP A 50 21.94 -14.26 -13.42
C ASP A 50 20.57 -14.13 -14.08
N TYR A 51 20.30 -12.96 -14.68
CA TYR A 51 19.05 -12.67 -15.37
C TYR A 51 19.27 -12.68 -16.89
N PRO A 52 18.58 -13.56 -17.65
CA PRO A 52 18.69 -13.58 -19.11
C PRO A 52 17.90 -12.39 -19.70
N LEU A 53 18.58 -11.50 -20.42
CA LEU A 53 17.99 -10.25 -20.93
C LEU A 53 17.19 -10.47 -22.22
N ASP A 54 17.85 -11.03 -23.24
CA ASP A 54 17.34 -11.22 -24.60
C ASP A 54 17.71 -12.61 -25.16
N GLY A 55 18.11 -13.53 -24.28
CA GLY A 55 18.57 -14.88 -24.64
C GLY A 55 20.04 -14.95 -25.10
N GLU A 56 20.65 -13.81 -25.44
CA GLU A 56 22.07 -13.73 -25.81
C GLU A 56 22.92 -13.07 -24.72
N LYS A 57 22.35 -12.12 -23.97
CA LYS A 57 23.03 -11.42 -22.87
C LYS A 57 22.50 -11.87 -21.52
N ILE A 58 23.43 -12.03 -20.58
CA ILE A 58 23.15 -12.29 -19.18
C ILE A 58 23.49 -11.02 -18.38
N LEU A 59 22.53 -10.56 -17.59
CA LEU A 59 22.71 -9.47 -16.64
C LEU A 59 22.93 -10.06 -15.25
N HIS A 60 24.09 -9.78 -14.66
CA HIS A 60 24.45 -10.24 -13.33
C HIS A 60 23.85 -9.31 -12.27
N VAL A 61 22.77 -9.74 -11.62
CA VAL A 61 22.11 -9.01 -10.53
C VAL A 61 22.78 -9.37 -9.21
N VAL A 62 23.62 -8.47 -8.70
CA VAL A 62 24.35 -8.70 -7.46
C VAL A 62 23.42 -8.71 -6.24
N GLY A 63 23.68 -9.62 -5.31
CA GLY A 63 22.95 -9.82 -4.07
C GLY A 63 22.74 -8.55 -3.24
N PRO A 64 23.79 -7.73 -2.97
CA PRO A 64 23.65 -6.49 -2.24
C PRO A 64 22.64 -5.48 -2.81
N ILE A 65 22.39 -5.50 -4.12
CA ILE A 65 21.40 -4.59 -4.73
C ILE A 65 19.98 -5.10 -4.45
N ARG A 66 19.78 -6.42 -4.50
CA ARG A 66 18.48 -7.07 -4.32
C ARG A 66 17.84 -6.80 -2.95
N ASP A 67 18.66 -6.73 -1.89
CA ASP A 67 18.17 -6.41 -0.54
C ASP A 67 18.14 -4.90 -0.25
N SER A 68 19.04 -4.11 -0.84
CA SER A 68 19.11 -2.66 -0.59
C SER A 68 18.05 -1.85 -1.33
N VAL A 69 17.65 -2.27 -2.53
CA VAL A 69 16.66 -1.54 -3.33
C VAL A 69 15.31 -1.51 -2.64
N VAL A 70 14.93 -2.56 -1.92
CA VAL A 70 13.65 -2.60 -1.20
C VAL A 70 13.75 -1.90 0.16
N GLU A 71 14.94 -1.83 0.75
CA GLU A 71 15.18 -1.20 2.05
C GLU A 71 14.83 0.29 2.06
N ILE A 72 14.94 0.98 0.91
CA ILE A 72 14.59 2.41 0.77
C ILE A 72 13.13 2.71 1.13
N LEU A 73 12.24 1.71 1.11
CA LEU A 73 10.83 1.88 1.49
C LEU A 73 10.64 1.99 3.02
N PHE A 74 11.60 1.47 3.78
CA PHE A 74 11.54 1.38 5.25
C PHE A 74 12.63 2.22 5.94
N GLU A 75 13.68 2.60 5.21
CA GLU A 75 14.64 3.61 5.64
C GLU A 75 13.93 4.95 5.86
N GLN A 76 14.10 5.52 7.06
CA GLN A 76 13.63 6.88 7.35
C GLN A 76 14.54 7.86 6.62
N ASP A 77 13.96 8.70 5.77
CA ASP A 77 14.69 9.78 5.11
C ASP A 77 15.07 10.91 6.09
N ASN A 78 15.63 12.00 5.57
CA ASN A 78 16.00 13.16 6.39
C ASN A 78 14.80 13.84 7.08
N GLU A 79 13.58 13.52 6.66
CA GLU A 79 12.31 14.00 7.24
C GLU A 79 11.65 12.96 8.15
N GLU A 80 12.37 11.90 8.53
CA GLU A 80 11.88 10.76 9.31
C GLU A 80 10.68 10.03 8.66
N THR A 81 10.59 10.06 7.33
CA THR A 81 9.48 9.48 6.57
C THR A 81 9.84 8.13 5.98
N SER A 82 8.91 7.17 6.09
CA SER A 82 8.94 5.85 5.48
C SER A 82 7.50 5.34 5.30
N VAL A 83 7.31 4.19 4.63
CA VAL A 83 5.96 3.60 4.47
C VAL A 83 5.30 3.32 5.83
N ALA A 84 6.10 2.92 6.84
CA ALA A 84 5.58 2.62 8.16
C ALA A 84 5.24 3.89 8.97
N THR A 85 6.07 4.94 8.91
CA THR A 85 5.76 6.20 9.61
C THR A 85 4.57 6.91 8.98
N LEU A 86 4.40 6.83 7.66
CA LEU A 86 3.24 7.40 6.97
C LEU A 86 1.90 6.85 7.49
N ILE A 87 1.84 5.55 7.79
CA ILE A 87 0.65 4.93 8.41
C ILE A 87 0.42 5.49 9.82
N LEU A 88 1.47 5.60 10.62
CA LEU A 88 1.37 6.09 12.00
C LEU A 88 1.02 7.58 12.05
N ASP A 89 1.64 8.41 11.24
CA ASP A 89 1.35 9.84 11.13
C ASP A 89 -0.09 10.09 10.65
N SER A 90 -0.60 9.26 9.73
CA SER A 90 -2.01 9.30 9.32
C SER A 90 -2.95 8.98 10.49
N LEU A 91 -2.63 7.96 11.29
CA LEU A 91 -3.42 7.62 12.48
C LEU A 91 -3.40 8.72 13.55
N VAL A 92 -2.26 9.39 13.73
CA VAL A 92 -2.13 10.52 14.66
C VAL A 92 -2.99 11.71 14.21
N GLN A 93 -3.14 11.94 12.92
CA GLN A 93 -4.02 12.98 12.38
C GLN A 93 -5.52 12.66 12.56
N CYS A 94 -5.90 11.39 12.68
CA CYS A 94 -7.28 11.01 12.92
C CYS A 94 -7.78 11.43 14.32
N PRO A 95 -9.10 11.64 14.51
CA PRO A 95 -9.70 11.85 15.83
C PRO A 95 -9.42 10.69 16.78
N ILE A 96 -9.14 11.01 18.06
CA ILE A 96 -8.68 10.05 19.09
C ILE A 96 -9.58 8.81 19.17
N ASP A 97 -10.90 9.00 19.14
CA ASP A 97 -11.89 7.92 19.29
C ASP A 97 -11.84 6.89 18.15
N THR A 98 -11.36 7.29 16.96
CA THR A 98 -11.29 6.42 15.78
C THR A 98 -9.97 5.66 15.66
N ARG A 99 -8.89 6.16 16.29
CA ARG A 99 -7.52 5.66 16.09
C ARG A 99 -7.38 4.17 16.40
N LYS A 100 -8.00 3.70 17.49
CA LYS A 100 -7.95 2.29 17.89
C LYS A 100 -8.55 1.38 16.83
N GLN A 101 -9.75 1.72 16.35
CA GLN A 101 -10.44 0.92 15.36
C GLN A 101 -9.67 0.90 14.03
N LEU A 102 -9.10 2.03 13.61
CA LEU A 102 -8.28 2.10 12.40
C LEU A 102 -6.98 1.30 12.52
N ALA A 103 -6.28 1.38 13.65
CA ALA A 103 -5.06 0.61 13.92
C ALA A 103 -5.30 -0.91 13.91
N GLU A 104 -6.47 -1.35 14.41
CA GLU A 104 -6.85 -2.75 14.43
C GLU A 104 -7.41 -3.27 13.09
N ASN A 105 -7.63 -2.42 12.10
CA ASN A 105 -8.20 -2.80 10.81
C ASN A 105 -7.37 -2.26 9.64
N LEU A 106 -6.07 -2.53 9.64
CA LEU A 106 -5.20 -2.14 8.53
C LEU A 106 -5.40 -3.07 7.33
N VAL A 107 -5.50 -2.48 6.15
CA VAL A 107 -5.57 -3.21 4.87
C VAL A 107 -4.48 -2.67 3.96
N VAL A 108 -3.63 -3.57 3.45
CA VAL A 108 -2.50 -3.19 2.58
C VAL A 108 -2.76 -3.75 1.19
N ILE A 109 -2.86 -2.87 0.20
CA ILE A 109 -3.16 -3.19 -1.20
C ILE A 109 -2.09 -2.61 -2.14
N GLY A 110 -2.16 -2.96 -3.43
CA GLY A 110 -1.22 -2.49 -4.46
C GLY A 110 -0.14 -3.51 -4.82
N GLY A 111 0.61 -3.23 -5.89
CA GLY A 111 1.63 -4.13 -6.44
C GLY A 111 2.84 -4.31 -5.51
N THR A 112 3.34 -3.23 -4.90
CA THR A 112 4.50 -3.27 -3.99
C THR A 112 4.25 -4.17 -2.78
N ALA A 113 3.01 -4.23 -2.28
CA ALA A 113 2.63 -5.09 -1.17
C ALA A 113 2.74 -6.59 -1.48
N MET A 114 2.88 -6.97 -2.76
CA MET A 114 3.09 -8.35 -3.18
C MET A 114 4.56 -8.80 -3.08
N LEU A 115 5.50 -7.90 -2.76
CA LEU A 115 6.88 -8.28 -2.56
C LEU A 115 7.00 -9.32 -1.43
N PRO A 116 7.82 -10.38 -1.60
CA PRO A 116 7.99 -11.40 -0.58
C PRO A 116 8.48 -10.80 0.74
N GLY A 117 7.77 -11.08 1.84
CA GLY A 117 8.13 -10.59 3.18
C GLY A 117 7.62 -9.19 3.54
N PHE A 118 6.94 -8.48 2.62
CA PHE A 118 6.53 -7.08 2.82
C PHE A 118 5.66 -6.86 4.05
N LEU A 119 4.58 -7.64 4.20
CA LEU A 119 3.64 -7.47 5.32
C LEU A 119 4.29 -7.77 6.68
N HIS A 120 5.18 -8.76 6.74
CA HIS A 120 5.89 -9.10 7.96
C HIS A 120 6.85 -7.98 8.37
N ARG A 121 7.62 -7.45 7.40
CA ARG A 121 8.52 -6.32 7.63
C ARG A 121 7.75 -5.08 8.07
N LEU A 122 6.69 -4.71 7.35
CA LEU A 122 5.85 -3.56 7.68
C LEU A 122 5.29 -3.65 9.11
N MET A 123 4.77 -4.82 9.49
CA MET A 123 4.22 -5.03 10.82
C MET A 123 5.29 -4.94 11.92
N ALA A 124 6.49 -5.46 11.67
CA ALA A 124 7.62 -5.34 12.60
C ALA A 124 8.07 -3.88 12.75
N GLU A 125 8.13 -3.14 11.64
CA GLU A 125 8.47 -1.71 11.61
C GLU A 125 7.46 -0.87 12.40
N ILE A 126 6.15 -1.09 12.17
CA ILE A 126 5.07 -0.42 12.91
C ILE A 126 5.23 -0.67 14.42
N ARG A 127 5.42 -1.92 14.84
CA ARG A 127 5.61 -2.27 16.26
C ARG A 127 6.84 -1.61 16.86
N HIS A 128 7.93 -1.53 16.10
CA HIS A 128 9.16 -0.87 16.53
C HIS A 128 8.95 0.64 16.71
N LEU A 129 8.30 1.29 15.73
CA LEU A 129 8.07 2.73 15.73
C LEU A 129 7.06 3.17 16.79
N VAL A 130 6.01 2.39 17.06
CA VAL A 130 4.99 2.72 18.07
C VAL A 130 5.57 2.87 19.48
N GLU A 131 6.68 2.20 19.79
CA GLU A 131 7.36 2.35 21.09
C GLU A 131 8.21 3.63 21.18
N LYS A 132 8.47 4.34 20.06
CA LYS A 132 9.15 5.64 20.08
C LYS A 132 8.29 6.70 20.77
N PRO A 133 8.89 7.67 21.51
CA PRO A 133 8.14 8.68 22.27
C PRO A 133 7.06 9.41 21.46
N LYS A 134 7.37 9.84 20.23
CA LYS A 134 6.45 10.52 19.30
C LYS A 134 5.10 9.81 19.16
N TYR A 135 5.13 8.49 18.97
CA TYR A 135 3.93 7.70 18.72
C TYR A 135 3.35 7.11 20.00
N LYS A 136 4.19 6.77 20.98
CA LYS A 136 3.75 6.21 22.26
C LYS A 136 2.83 7.17 23.04
N GLU A 137 3.10 8.47 22.97
CA GLU A 137 2.28 9.49 23.63
C GLU A 137 0.99 9.79 22.85
N ALA A 138 1.04 9.74 21.52
CA ALA A 138 -0.10 10.08 20.66
C ALA A 138 -1.06 8.91 20.40
N LEU A 139 -0.55 7.67 20.41
CA LEU A 139 -1.30 6.45 20.13
C LEU A 139 -1.39 5.61 21.41
N ALA A 140 -2.52 5.72 22.11
CA ALA A 140 -2.80 4.90 23.29
C ALA A 140 -2.97 3.40 22.97
N THR A 141 -3.09 3.04 21.69
CA THR A 141 -3.33 1.66 21.23
C THR A 141 -2.03 1.01 20.77
N LYS A 142 -1.76 -0.19 21.28
CA LYS A 142 -0.62 -1.04 20.87
C LYS A 142 -1.03 -2.20 19.95
N THR A 143 -2.33 -2.37 19.72
CA THR A 143 -2.89 -3.44 18.90
C THR A 143 -2.99 -2.99 17.44
N PHE A 144 -2.15 -3.58 16.61
CA PHE A 144 -2.17 -3.38 15.16
C PHE A 144 -2.48 -4.73 14.49
N ARG A 145 -3.38 -4.74 13.51
CA ARG A 145 -3.73 -5.96 12.78
C ARG A 145 -3.88 -5.65 11.30
N ILE A 146 -3.26 -6.49 10.48
CA ILE A 146 -3.37 -6.41 9.01
C ILE A 146 -4.34 -7.51 8.56
N HIS A 147 -5.43 -7.10 7.92
CA HIS A 147 -6.41 -8.01 7.34
C HIS A 147 -6.01 -8.38 5.92
N THR A 148 -6.07 -9.68 5.62
CA THR A 148 -5.78 -10.19 4.28
C THR A 148 -7.05 -10.17 3.44
N PRO A 149 -7.06 -9.46 2.29
CA PRO A 149 -8.21 -9.44 1.39
C PRO A 149 -8.37 -10.78 0.63
N PRO A 150 -9.56 -11.06 0.07
CA PRO A 150 -9.81 -12.33 -0.65
C PRO A 150 -9.10 -12.43 -2.01
N ALA A 151 -8.64 -11.32 -2.58
CA ALA A 151 -7.86 -11.26 -3.81
C ALA A 151 -6.40 -10.90 -3.54
N LYS A 152 -5.53 -11.11 -4.55
CA LYS A 152 -4.15 -10.63 -4.52
C LYS A 152 -4.11 -9.11 -4.33
N SER A 153 -3.14 -8.61 -3.55
CA SER A 153 -3.06 -7.21 -3.11
C SER A 153 -3.17 -6.19 -4.25
N ASN A 154 -2.61 -6.49 -5.43
CA ASN A 154 -2.71 -5.63 -6.62
C ASN A 154 -4.12 -5.51 -7.21
N CYS A 155 -4.98 -6.52 -7.03
CA CYS A 155 -6.31 -6.58 -7.63
C CYS A 155 -7.43 -6.17 -6.66
N VAL A 156 -7.12 -5.87 -5.39
CA VAL A 156 -8.14 -5.64 -4.35
C VAL A 156 -9.00 -4.42 -4.66
N ALA A 157 -8.40 -3.33 -5.16
CA ALA A 157 -9.14 -2.13 -5.54
C ALA A 157 -10.13 -2.42 -6.68
N TRP A 158 -9.68 -3.15 -7.72
CA TRP A 158 -10.53 -3.54 -8.84
C TRP A 158 -11.66 -4.46 -8.39
N LEU A 159 -11.38 -5.46 -7.55
CA LEU A 159 -12.41 -6.34 -6.99
C LEU A 159 -13.44 -5.55 -6.18
N GLY A 160 -13.00 -4.59 -5.37
CA GLY A 160 -13.89 -3.69 -4.63
C GLY A 160 -14.82 -2.91 -5.55
N GLY A 161 -14.29 -2.34 -6.63
CA GLY A 161 -15.07 -1.65 -7.67
C GLY A 161 -16.04 -2.58 -8.41
N ALA A 162 -15.62 -3.81 -8.73
CA ALA A 162 -16.47 -4.80 -9.38
C ALA A 162 -17.64 -5.24 -8.48
N ILE A 163 -17.38 -5.48 -7.19
CA ILE A 163 -18.43 -5.78 -6.21
C ILE A 163 -19.37 -4.59 -6.06
N PHE A 164 -18.82 -3.37 -5.94
CA PHE A 164 -19.60 -2.14 -5.83
C PHE A 164 -20.49 -1.92 -7.05
N GLY A 165 -19.98 -2.08 -8.27
CA GLY A 165 -20.79 -1.96 -9.50
C GLY A 165 -21.87 -3.03 -9.66
N ALA A 166 -21.72 -4.19 -9.02
CA ALA A 166 -22.69 -5.28 -9.09
C ALA A 166 -23.89 -5.13 -8.13
N LEU A 167 -23.84 -4.22 -7.15
CA LEU A 167 -24.97 -3.99 -6.25
C LEU A 167 -26.02 -3.11 -6.96
N GLN A 168 -27.28 -3.53 -6.90
CA GLN A 168 -28.37 -3.02 -7.75
C GLN A 168 -28.66 -1.51 -7.62
N ASP A 169 -28.39 -0.90 -6.47
CA ASP A 169 -28.79 0.49 -6.20
C ASP A 169 -27.72 1.55 -6.52
N ILE A 170 -26.49 1.13 -6.84
CA ILE A 170 -25.35 2.04 -6.95
C ILE A 170 -25.41 2.86 -8.24
N LEU A 171 -25.78 2.22 -9.35
CA LEU A 171 -25.82 2.88 -10.66
C LEU A 171 -26.90 3.98 -10.73
N GLY A 172 -28.04 3.79 -10.08
CA GLY A 172 -29.14 4.77 -10.11
C GLY A 172 -29.02 5.92 -9.10
N SER A 173 -28.46 5.65 -7.91
CA SER A 173 -28.50 6.60 -6.78
C SER A 173 -27.15 7.20 -6.38
N ARG A 174 -26.03 6.70 -6.93
CA ARG A 174 -24.67 7.13 -6.53
C ARG A 174 -23.73 7.36 -7.69
N SER A 175 -24.21 7.22 -8.93
CA SER A 175 -23.45 7.50 -10.15
C SER A 175 -24.09 8.65 -10.92
N VAL A 176 -23.30 9.34 -11.73
CA VAL A 176 -23.76 10.48 -12.52
C VAL A 176 -24.31 9.99 -13.85
N SER A 177 -25.55 10.36 -14.16
CA SER A 177 -26.20 9.98 -15.42
C SER A 177 -25.66 10.78 -16.61
N LYS A 178 -25.89 10.25 -17.82
CA LYS A 178 -25.57 10.95 -19.07
C LYS A 178 -26.35 12.25 -19.21
N GLU A 179 -27.61 12.25 -18.78
CA GLU A 179 -28.52 13.39 -18.85
C GLU A 179 -27.99 14.53 -17.98
N TYR A 180 -27.56 14.22 -16.76
CA TYR A 180 -26.96 15.20 -15.86
C TYR A 180 -25.68 15.80 -16.46
N TYR A 181 -24.79 14.95 -17.00
CA TYR A 181 -23.56 15.43 -17.64
C TYR A 181 -23.85 16.31 -18.87
N SER A 182 -24.87 15.96 -19.66
CA SER A 182 -25.25 16.74 -20.85
C SER A 182 -25.78 18.13 -20.50
N GLN A 183 -26.39 18.30 -19.32
CA GLN A 183 -26.91 19.59 -18.85
C GLN A 183 -25.84 20.45 -18.15
N THR A 184 -24.95 19.80 -17.39
CA THR A 184 -23.98 20.50 -16.52
C THR A 184 -22.57 20.57 -17.10
N GLY A 185 -22.25 19.74 -18.08
CA GLY A 185 -20.96 19.65 -18.76
C GLY A 185 -19.81 19.07 -17.92
N ARG A 186 -20.07 18.60 -16.68
CA ARG A 186 -19.00 18.10 -15.79
C ARG A 186 -19.50 17.05 -14.78
N ILE A 187 -18.58 16.20 -14.36
CA ILE A 187 -18.75 15.34 -13.19
C ILE A 187 -18.31 16.14 -11.96
N PRO A 188 -19.09 16.16 -10.87
CA PRO A 188 -18.72 16.87 -9.65
C PRO A 188 -17.51 16.22 -8.98
N ASP A 189 -16.59 17.05 -8.52
CA ASP A 189 -15.36 16.64 -7.84
C ASP A 189 -15.38 17.09 -6.39
N TRP A 190 -14.81 16.33 -5.47
CA TRP A 190 -14.83 16.62 -4.03
C TRP A 190 -14.15 17.95 -3.68
N CYS A 191 -13.24 18.43 -4.54
CA CYS A 191 -12.59 19.74 -4.43
C CYS A 191 -13.46 20.92 -4.90
N CYS A 192 -14.56 20.68 -5.62
CA CYS A 192 -15.39 21.73 -6.20
C CYS A 192 -16.43 22.27 -5.21
N LEU A 193 -16.18 23.47 -4.67
CA LEU A 193 -17.13 24.17 -3.78
C LEU A 193 -18.46 24.54 -4.46
N ASN A 194 -18.48 24.57 -5.80
CA ASN A 194 -19.66 24.89 -6.61
C ASN A 194 -20.43 23.63 -7.07
N ASN A 195 -20.25 22.51 -6.38
CA ASN A 195 -21.03 21.31 -6.67
C ASN A 195 -22.50 21.55 -6.29
N PRO A 196 -23.47 21.22 -7.16
CA PRO A 196 -24.86 21.25 -6.76
C PRO A 196 -25.14 20.26 -5.61
N PRO A 197 -26.26 20.43 -4.89
CA PRO A 197 -26.67 19.50 -3.84
C PRO A 197 -26.73 18.06 -4.35
N LEU A 198 -26.34 17.08 -3.52
CA LEU A 198 -26.34 15.66 -3.90
C LEU A 198 -27.73 15.17 -4.39
N GLU A 199 -28.80 15.75 -3.86
CA GLU A 199 -30.20 15.49 -4.27
C GLU A 199 -30.51 15.90 -5.72
N MET A 200 -29.75 16.84 -6.29
CA MET A 200 -29.86 17.22 -7.71
C MET A 200 -28.97 16.35 -8.62
N MET A 201 -28.02 15.61 -8.04
CA MET A 201 -27.06 14.78 -8.76
C MET A 201 -27.51 13.32 -8.90
N PHE A 202 -28.32 12.85 -7.96
CA PHE A 202 -28.72 11.46 -7.83
C PHE A 202 -30.24 11.32 -7.80
N ASP A 203 -30.79 10.28 -8.45
CA ASP A 203 -32.23 9.98 -8.38
C ASP A 203 -32.53 9.26 -7.05
N VAL A 204 -32.55 10.03 -5.95
CA VAL A 204 -32.70 9.52 -4.56
C VAL A 204 -34.12 8.96 -4.31
N GLY A 205 -35.07 9.15 -5.23
CA GLY A 205 -36.50 8.94 -4.98
C GLY A 205 -37.11 7.58 -5.34
N LYS A 206 -36.39 6.62 -5.94
CA LYS A 206 -37.03 5.42 -6.53
C LYS A 206 -36.57 4.05 -6.05
N ALA A 207 -35.47 3.94 -5.32
CA ALA A 207 -34.96 2.63 -4.88
C ALA A 207 -35.02 2.52 -3.34
N PRO A 208 -35.78 1.56 -2.77
CA PRO A 208 -35.70 1.26 -1.34
C PRO A 208 -34.27 0.83 -0.99
N PRO A 209 -33.79 1.08 0.24
CA PRO A 209 -32.44 0.71 0.65
C PRO A 209 -32.22 -0.81 0.44
N PRO A 210 -31.05 -1.22 -0.08
CA PRO A 210 -30.80 -2.62 -0.37
C PRO A 210 -30.85 -3.40 0.94
N LEU A 211 -31.73 -4.39 1.00
CA LEU A 211 -31.64 -5.42 2.03
C LEU A 211 -30.30 -6.13 1.85
N MET A 212 -29.36 -5.95 2.79
CA MET A 212 -28.15 -6.76 2.88
C MET A 212 -28.57 -8.22 3.08
N LYS A 213 -28.80 -8.96 1.98
CA LYS A 213 -28.73 -10.41 2.02
C LYS A 213 -27.28 -10.74 2.22
N ARG A 214 -26.96 -11.37 3.36
CA ARG A 214 -25.63 -11.88 3.71
C ARG A 214 -25.02 -12.56 2.48
N ALA A 215 -24.11 -11.86 1.79
CA ALA A 215 -23.14 -12.52 0.95
C ALA A 215 -22.28 -13.34 1.92
N PHE A 216 -22.09 -14.62 1.63
CA PHE A 216 -21.43 -15.61 2.50
C PHE A 216 -22.33 -16.21 3.60
N SER A 217 -23.32 -17.01 3.19
CA SER A 217 -23.68 -18.20 3.96
C SER A 217 -22.68 -19.29 3.59
N THR A 218 -21.71 -19.54 4.46
CA THR A 218 -20.89 -20.77 4.40
C THR A 218 -21.73 -21.90 4.97
N GLU A 219 -22.59 -22.48 4.15
CA GLU A 219 -23.20 -23.79 4.42
C GLU A 219 -22.91 -24.73 3.24
N LYS A 220 -21.78 -25.42 3.32
CA LYS A 220 -21.68 -26.89 3.41
C LYS A 220 -20.23 -27.30 3.58
#